data_AF-A0A846HPD1-F1
#
_entry.id   AF-A0A846HPD1-F1
#
_cell.length_a   1.000
_cell.length_b   1.000
_cell.length_c   1.000
_cell.angle_alpha   90.00
_cell.angle_beta   90.00
_cell.angle_gamma   90.00
#
_symmetry.space_group_name_H-M   'P 1'
#
loop_
_entity.id
_entity.type
_entity.pdbx_description
1 polymer ?
#
loop_
_entity_poly.entity_id
_entity_poly.type
_entity_poly.pdbx_seq_one_letter_code
_entity_poly.pdbx_strand_id
1 'polypeptide(L)'
;MTDAIGRSVRLFLVDGKSTGLITAEIMNWTGHVLTGPRAELPKFLARPEVARTGVYLLHGRDPDNPDRTMLYIGESDLVGTRLKKHNQEDKRDYWERTCVITSKDQNITKAHARYLESRLIGIAAKAKRATLDNGTAPPEPDSEWLILNEDVAFSSPSAAGAVVLGRSFAGCTEWKVKGTQQTYASWQEEQIAQAEQDPTAPAELGA
;
A
#
# COMPACT_ATOMS: atom_id res chain seq x y z
N MET A 1 -25.66 -6.16 -6.33
CA MET A 1 -25.06 -5.24 -7.33
C MET A 1 -24.38 -4.15 -6.55
N THR A 2 -23.05 -4.17 -6.47
CA THR A 2 -22.28 -3.08 -5.85
C THR A 2 -22.31 -1.91 -6.81
N ASP A 3 -22.95 -0.81 -6.41
CA ASP A 3 -22.90 0.44 -7.17
C ASP A 3 -21.43 0.81 -7.40
N ALA A 4 -21.03 0.90 -8.66
CA ALA A 4 -19.68 1.30 -9.02
C ALA A 4 -19.55 2.81 -8.78
N ILE A 5 -19.18 3.18 -7.55
CA ILE A 5 -18.88 4.58 -7.20
C ILE A 5 -17.67 5.00 -8.04
N GLY A 6 -17.88 6.01 -8.91
CA GLY A 6 -16.80 6.61 -9.68
C GLY A 6 -15.71 7.16 -8.77
N ARG A 7 -14.44 6.90 -9.11
CA ARG A 7 -13.27 7.41 -8.37
C ARG A 7 -12.47 8.33 -9.26
N SER A 8 -12.06 9.48 -8.72
CA SER A 8 -11.12 10.39 -9.40
C SER A 8 -9.69 9.90 -9.20
N VAL A 9 -8.98 9.68 -10.31
CA VAL A 9 -7.55 9.36 -10.33
C VAL A 9 -6.81 10.62 -10.78
N ARG A 10 -5.89 11.11 -9.97
CA ARG A 10 -5.00 12.23 -10.32
C ARG A 10 -3.70 11.66 -10.86
N LEU A 11 -3.41 11.94 -12.12
CA LEU A 11 -2.12 11.64 -12.75
C LEU A 11 -1.25 12.89 -12.75
N PHE A 12 0.03 12.72 -12.44
CA PHE A 12 1.03 13.77 -12.56
C PHE A 12 2.19 13.27 -13.42
N LEU A 13 2.38 13.94 -14.56
CA LEU A 13 3.48 13.63 -15.49
C LEU A 13 4.72 14.35 -14.98
N VAL A 14 5.66 13.62 -14.38
CA VAL A 14 6.83 14.20 -13.70
C VAL A 14 7.66 15.07 -14.64
N ASP A 15 7.84 14.60 -15.88
CA ASP A 15 8.60 15.31 -16.91
C ASP A 15 7.69 15.96 -17.98
N GLY A 16 6.37 16.04 -17.73
CA GLY A 16 5.38 16.52 -18.71
C GLY A 16 5.11 15.55 -19.88
N LYS A 17 5.74 14.38 -19.91
CA LYS A 17 5.60 13.36 -20.96
C LYS A 17 4.73 12.20 -20.50
N SER A 18 3.84 11.72 -21.36
CA SER A 18 2.98 10.55 -21.10
C SER A 18 3.74 9.21 -21.11
N THR A 19 4.96 9.18 -21.63
CA THR A 19 5.78 7.96 -21.71
C THR A 19 6.82 7.85 -20.59
N GLY A 20 7.15 8.97 -19.94
CA GLY A 20 8.15 9.07 -18.89
C GLY A 20 7.62 8.63 -17.52
N LEU A 21 8.12 9.27 -16.47
CA LEU A 21 7.67 9.02 -15.10
C LEU A 21 6.29 9.65 -14.86
N ILE A 22 5.40 8.86 -14.27
CA ILE A 22 4.05 9.26 -13.91
C ILE A 22 3.81 8.86 -12.47
N THR A 23 3.26 9.77 -11.67
CA THR A 23 2.65 9.40 -10.40
C THR A 23 1.13 9.39 -10.52
N ALA A 24 0.48 8.45 -9.83
CA ALA A 24 -0.96 8.34 -9.79
C ALA A 24 -1.45 8.23 -8.34
N GLU A 25 -2.53 8.94 -8.05
CA GLU A 25 -3.13 9.01 -6.72
C GLU A 25 -4.65 8.99 -6.82
N ILE A 26 -5.32 8.46 -5.79
CA ILE A 26 -6.78 8.46 -5.68
C ILE A 26 -7.15 9.33 -4.48
N MET A 27 -8.16 10.19 -4.64
CA MET A 27 -8.65 11.02 -3.54
C MET A 27 -9.10 10.15 -2.36
N ASN A 28 -8.71 10.54 -1.14
CA ASN A 28 -8.99 9.83 0.12
C ASN A 28 -8.35 8.44 0.26
N TRP A 29 -7.40 8.09 -0.61
CA TRP A 29 -6.58 6.89 -0.51
C TRP A 29 -5.14 7.26 -0.15
N THR A 30 -4.52 6.47 0.74
CA THR A 30 -3.14 6.69 1.21
C THR A 30 -2.09 6.11 0.26
N GLY A 31 -2.53 5.31 -0.73
CA GLY A 31 -1.65 4.75 -1.73
C GLY A 31 -1.10 5.82 -2.69
N HIS A 32 0.14 5.60 -3.09
CA HIS A 32 0.85 6.35 -4.09
C HIS A 32 1.40 5.37 -5.12
N VAL A 33 1.15 5.66 -6.39
CA VAL A 33 1.66 4.85 -7.50
C VAL A 33 2.71 5.67 -8.25
N LEU A 34 3.87 5.09 -8.48
CA LEU A 34 4.92 5.64 -9.33
C LEU A 34 5.20 4.66 -10.46
N THR A 35 5.07 5.09 -11.71
CA THR A 35 5.34 4.26 -12.88
C THR A 35 6.25 4.96 -13.87
N GLY A 36 7.07 4.19 -14.59
CA GLY A 36 8.02 4.72 -15.56
C GLY A 36 8.74 3.62 -16.34
N PRO A 37 9.42 3.98 -17.44
CA PRO A 37 10.21 3.04 -18.24
C PRO A 37 11.52 2.65 -17.54
N ARG A 38 12.00 1.42 -17.77
CA ARG A 38 13.31 0.93 -17.28
C ARG A 38 14.46 1.85 -17.71
N ALA A 39 14.38 2.44 -18.90
CA ALA A 39 15.37 3.39 -19.40
C ALA A 39 15.56 4.62 -18.50
N GLU A 40 14.53 4.99 -17.73
CA GLU A 40 14.57 6.12 -16.79
C GLU A 40 14.74 5.67 -15.34
N LEU A 41 15.19 4.43 -15.11
CA LEU A 41 15.41 3.87 -13.78
C LEU A 41 16.30 4.77 -12.89
N PRO A 42 17.38 5.42 -13.36
CA PRO A 42 18.15 6.34 -12.50
C PRO A 42 17.31 7.48 -11.91
N LYS A 43 16.41 8.09 -12.70
CA LYS A 43 15.48 9.12 -12.21
C LYS A 43 14.44 8.52 -11.29
N PHE A 44 13.93 7.35 -11.65
CA PHE A 44 12.95 6.59 -10.86
C PHE A 44 13.50 6.28 -9.46
N LEU A 45 14.78 5.95 -9.36
CA LEU A 45 15.46 5.63 -8.10
C LEU A 45 15.84 6.86 -7.27
N ALA A 46 15.86 8.05 -7.87
CA ALA A 46 16.08 9.31 -7.15
C ALA A 46 14.83 9.79 -6.39
N ARG A 47 13.68 9.12 -6.59
CA ARG A 47 12.41 9.47 -5.98
C ARG A 47 12.31 8.95 -4.54
N PRO A 48 11.88 9.77 -3.56
CA PRO A 48 11.73 9.32 -2.18
C PRO A 48 10.68 8.21 -2.01
N GLU A 49 9.75 8.07 -2.95
CA GLU A 49 8.67 7.09 -2.89
C GLU A 49 9.18 5.65 -3.04
N VAL A 50 10.32 5.42 -3.72
CA VAL A 50 10.91 4.08 -3.86
C VAL A 50 11.76 3.65 -2.67
N ALA A 51 12.03 4.57 -1.73
CA ALA A 51 12.73 4.28 -0.48
C ALA A 51 11.78 3.81 0.63
N ARG A 52 10.58 3.31 0.27
CA ARG A 52 9.52 2.91 1.20
C ARG A 52 9.16 1.44 0.98
N THR A 53 8.55 0.84 2.01
CA THR A 53 7.94 -0.48 1.90
C THR A 53 6.77 -0.45 0.93
N GLY A 54 6.71 -1.44 0.04
CA GLY A 54 5.65 -1.51 -0.95
C GLY A 54 5.77 -2.71 -1.89
N VAL A 55 4.94 -2.68 -2.93
CA VAL A 55 4.91 -3.71 -3.97
C VAL A 55 5.29 -3.06 -5.29
N TYR A 56 5.98 -3.82 -6.14
CA TYR A 56 6.38 -3.37 -7.47
C TYR A 56 6.04 -4.43 -8.51
N LEU A 57 5.77 -3.95 -9.72
CA LEU A 57 5.46 -4.73 -10.90
C LEU A 57 6.52 -4.40 -11.95
N LEU A 58 7.13 -5.43 -12.51
CA LEU A 58 8.01 -5.33 -13.68
C LEU A 58 7.25 -5.94 -14.86
N HIS A 59 7.10 -5.18 -15.94
CA HIS A 59 6.40 -5.68 -17.09
C HIS A 59 7.05 -5.25 -18.41
N GLY A 60 6.80 -6.04 -19.44
CA GLY A 60 7.21 -5.78 -20.82
C GLY A 60 6.72 -6.92 -21.71
N ARG A 61 7.23 -6.98 -22.93
CA ARG A 61 6.81 -8.01 -23.90
C ARG A 61 7.30 -9.39 -23.48
N ASP A 62 6.43 -10.38 -23.57
CA ASP A 62 6.81 -11.77 -23.34
C ASP A 62 7.73 -12.26 -24.48
N PRO A 63 8.98 -12.68 -24.19
CA PRO A 63 9.92 -13.13 -25.22
C PRO A 63 9.44 -14.35 -26.01
N ASP A 64 8.65 -15.22 -25.38
CA ASP A 64 8.15 -16.46 -25.98
C ASP A 64 6.79 -16.23 -26.66
N ASN A 65 6.08 -15.15 -26.30
CA ASN A 65 4.80 -14.78 -26.89
C ASN A 65 4.63 -13.26 -27.01
N PRO A 66 5.13 -12.64 -28.10
CA PRO A 66 5.15 -11.18 -28.24
C PRO A 66 3.80 -10.46 -28.17
N ASP A 67 2.70 -11.18 -28.39
CA ASP A 67 1.32 -10.65 -28.25
C ASP A 67 0.87 -10.55 -26.79
N ARG A 68 1.66 -11.08 -25.85
CA ARG A 68 1.40 -11.04 -24.41
C ARG A 68 2.41 -10.16 -23.67
N THR A 69 1.94 -9.68 -22.53
CA THR A 69 2.80 -9.02 -21.54
C THR A 69 3.33 -10.08 -20.57
N MET A 70 4.63 -10.07 -20.32
CA MET A 70 5.23 -10.77 -19.18
C MET A 70 5.18 -9.85 -17.97
N LEU A 71 4.77 -10.39 -16.82
CA LEU A 71 4.59 -9.66 -15.58
C LEU A 71 5.27 -10.40 -14.42
N TYR A 72 6.10 -9.66 -13.69
CA TYR A 72 6.63 -10.07 -12.39
C TYR A 72 6.13 -9.11 -11.31
N ILE A 73 5.67 -9.66 -10.19
CA ILE A 73 5.20 -8.89 -9.03
C ILE A 73 6.11 -9.23 -7.85
N GLY A 74 6.58 -8.23 -7.12
CA GLY A 74 7.42 -8.42 -5.95
C GLY A 74 7.14 -7.42 -4.84
N GLU A 75 7.41 -7.79 -3.58
CA GLU A 75 7.43 -6.85 -2.45
C GLU A 75 8.86 -6.49 -2.01
N SER A 76 9.01 -5.35 -1.33
CA SER A 76 10.22 -5.03 -0.58
C SER A 76 9.98 -3.96 0.48
N ASP A 77 10.76 -4.02 1.57
CA ASP A 77 10.90 -2.93 2.55
C ASP A 77 11.54 -1.67 1.95
N LEU A 78 12.40 -1.85 0.93
CA LEU A 78 13.03 -0.76 0.17
C LEU A 78 12.99 -1.10 -1.31
N VAL A 79 11.87 -0.74 -1.96
CA VAL A 79 11.59 -1.09 -3.36
C VAL A 79 12.73 -0.70 -4.30
N GLY A 80 13.32 0.50 -4.14
CA GLY A 80 14.41 0.99 -4.97
C GLY A 80 15.66 0.10 -4.94
N THR A 81 16.01 -0.46 -3.78
CA THR A 81 17.13 -1.40 -3.65
C THR A 81 16.86 -2.68 -4.44
N ARG A 82 15.61 -3.18 -4.39
CA ARG A 82 15.23 -4.38 -5.12
C ARG A 82 15.19 -4.15 -6.65
N LEU A 83 14.72 -2.99 -7.09
CA LEU A 83 14.74 -2.59 -8.51
C LEU A 83 16.18 -2.47 -9.04
N LYS A 84 17.11 -1.86 -8.28
CA LYS A 84 18.54 -1.81 -8.63
C LYS A 84 19.10 -3.22 -8.83
N LYS A 85 18.79 -4.13 -7.90
CA LYS A 85 19.23 -5.53 -7.97
C LYS A 85 18.67 -6.22 -9.22
N HIS A 86 17.37 -6.09 -9.51
CA HIS A 86 16.79 -6.65 -10.74
C HIS A 86 17.42 -6.08 -12.00
N ASN A 87 17.79 -4.80 -12.02
CA ASN A 87 18.44 -4.19 -13.19
C ASN A 87 19.86 -4.74 -13.46
N GLN A 88 20.49 -5.33 -12.44
CA GLN A 88 21.80 -5.97 -12.54
C GLN A 88 21.70 -7.49 -12.79
N GLU A 89 20.52 -8.08 -12.65
CA GLU A 89 20.27 -9.49 -12.90
C GLU A 89 19.75 -9.67 -14.34
N ASP A 90 20.42 -10.47 -15.16
CA ASP A 90 19.99 -10.81 -16.54
C ASP A 90 18.79 -11.79 -16.58
N LYS A 91 18.02 -11.89 -15.48
CA LYS A 91 16.87 -12.81 -15.38
C LYS A 91 15.58 -12.24 -15.97
N ARG A 92 15.49 -10.91 -16.09
CA ARG A 92 14.26 -10.20 -16.46
C ARG A 92 14.50 -9.18 -17.54
N ASP A 93 15.21 -9.59 -18.60
CA ASP A 93 15.55 -8.70 -19.70
C ASP A 93 14.33 -8.21 -20.48
N TYR A 94 13.20 -8.93 -20.40
CA TYR A 94 11.91 -8.47 -20.90
C TYR A 94 11.37 -7.21 -20.21
N TRP A 95 11.94 -6.79 -19.08
CA TRP A 95 11.46 -5.65 -18.31
C TRP A 95 11.61 -4.34 -19.08
N GLU A 96 10.49 -3.73 -19.44
CA GLU A 96 10.42 -2.44 -20.15
C GLU A 96 9.91 -1.31 -19.24
N ARG A 97 8.99 -1.61 -18.33
CA ARG A 97 8.32 -0.63 -17.46
C ARG A 97 8.11 -1.16 -16.05
N THR A 98 8.11 -0.23 -15.10
CA THR A 98 7.86 -0.50 -13.69
C THR A 98 6.63 0.23 -13.20
N CYS A 99 5.89 -0.39 -12.29
CA CYS A 99 4.88 0.26 -11.47
C CYS A 99 5.19 -0.06 -10.00
N VAL A 100 5.36 0.96 -9.16
CA VAL A 100 5.58 0.84 -7.72
C VAL A 100 4.35 1.38 -7.01
N ILE A 101 3.88 0.64 -6.01
CA ILE A 101 2.78 1.01 -5.15
C ILE A 101 3.32 1.09 -3.72
N THR A 102 3.32 2.30 -3.16
CA THR A 102 3.75 2.59 -1.79
C THR A 102 2.67 3.44 -1.10
N SER A 103 2.91 3.86 0.15
CA SER A 103 2.00 4.75 0.87
C SER A 103 2.64 6.11 1.11
N LYS A 104 1.81 7.16 1.08
CA LYS A 104 2.20 8.54 1.40
C LYS A 104 2.69 8.68 2.84
N ASP A 105 2.08 7.94 3.75
CA ASP A 105 2.22 8.11 5.20
C ASP A 105 3.08 7.00 5.85
N GLN A 106 3.80 6.21 5.04
CA GLN A 106 4.63 5.07 5.48
C GLN A 106 3.88 3.97 6.27
N ASN A 107 2.55 3.96 6.24
CA ASN A 107 1.71 3.00 6.95
C ASN A 107 1.63 1.59 6.29
N ILE A 108 2.42 1.31 5.26
CA ILE A 108 2.50 -0.03 4.67
C ILE A 108 3.60 -0.80 5.38
N THR A 109 3.21 -1.79 6.17
CA THR A 109 4.14 -2.74 6.80
C THR A 109 4.53 -3.83 5.80
N LYS A 110 5.54 -4.62 6.15
CA LYS A 110 5.94 -5.80 5.37
C LYS A 110 4.80 -6.81 5.20
N ALA A 111 3.97 -6.98 6.24
CA ALA A 111 2.79 -7.83 6.17
C ALA A 111 1.78 -7.32 5.13
N HIS A 112 1.52 -6.01 5.10
CA HIS A 112 0.68 -5.38 4.07
C HIS A 112 1.26 -5.60 2.67
N ALA A 113 2.57 -5.40 2.49
CA ALA A 113 3.22 -5.56 1.20
C ALA A 113 3.15 -7.01 0.69
N ARG A 114 3.38 -8.00 1.56
CA ARG A 114 3.26 -9.43 1.26
C ARG A 114 1.82 -9.83 0.92
N TYR A 115 0.83 -9.30 1.64
CA TYR A 115 -0.58 -9.48 1.31
C TYR A 115 -0.91 -8.94 -0.07
N LEU A 116 -0.49 -7.70 -0.35
CA LEU A 116 -0.73 -7.04 -1.63
C LEU A 116 -0.04 -7.79 -2.78
N GLU A 117 1.19 -8.28 -2.60
CA GLU A 117 1.88 -9.13 -3.57
C GLU A 117 1.05 -10.39 -3.89
N SER A 118 0.67 -11.17 -2.87
CA SER A 118 -0.14 -12.38 -3.05
C SER A 118 -1.47 -12.08 -3.76
N ARG A 119 -2.17 -11.03 -3.33
CA ARG A 119 -3.44 -10.60 -3.94
C ARG A 119 -3.28 -10.16 -5.39
N LEU A 120 -2.23 -9.40 -5.72
CA LEU A 120 -1.97 -8.95 -7.09
C LEU A 120 -1.59 -10.12 -8.01
N ILE A 121 -0.80 -11.08 -7.52
CA ILE A 121 -0.50 -12.31 -8.26
C ILE A 121 -1.79 -13.09 -8.54
N GLY A 122 -2.64 -13.27 -7.53
CA GLY A 122 -3.93 -13.94 -7.68
C GLY A 122 -4.86 -13.25 -8.67
N ILE A 123 -4.93 -11.91 -8.65
CA ILE A 123 -5.71 -11.12 -9.63
C ILE A 123 -5.15 -11.31 -11.04
N ALA A 124 -3.83 -11.20 -11.22
CA ALA A 124 -3.18 -11.35 -12.52
C ALA A 124 -3.39 -12.77 -13.10
N ALA A 125 -3.23 -13.80 -12.27
CA ALA A 125 -3.48 -15.19 -12.64
C ALA A 125 -4.92 -15.44 -13.07
N LYS A 126 -5.89 -14.88 -12.33
CA LYS A 126 -7.33 -14.98 -12.66
C LYS A 126 -7.69 -14.21 -13.94
N ALA A 127 -7.08 -13.05 -14.16
CA ALA A 127 -7.36 -12.20 -15.32
C ALA A 127 -6.83 -12.78 -16.64
N LYS A 128 -5.78 -13.62 -16.60
CA LYS A 128 -5.15 -14.27 -17.77
C LYS A 128 -4.76 -13.32 -18.91
N ARG A 129 -4.44 -12.06 -18.58
CA ARG A 129 -4.01 -11.03 -19.55
C ARG A 129 -2.49 -10.93 -19.70
N ALA A 130 -1.74 -11.53 -18.79
CA ALA A 130 -0.28 -11.51 -18.79
C ALA A 130 0.25 -12.90 -18.43
N THR A 131 1.44 -13.23 -18.93
CA THR A 131 2.24 -14.38 -18.48
C THR A 131 2.93 -13.97 -17.18
N LEU A 132 2.78 -14.78 -16.12
CA LEU A 132 3.41 -14.49 -14.83
C LEU A 132 4.78 -15.16 -14.75
N ASP A 133 5.81 -14.38 -14.43
CA ASP A 133 7.19 -14.82 -14.13
C ASP A 133 7.40 -15.10 -12.62
N ASN A 134 6.33 -15.02 -11.83
CA ASN A 134 6.36 -15.41 -10.42
C ASN A 134 6.50 -16.94 -10.31
N GLY A 135 7.72 -17.44 -10.10
CA GLY A 135 8.00 -18.88 -9.90
C GLY A 135 7.32 -19.49 -8.66
N THR A 136 7.03 -18.66 -7.66
CA THR A 136 6.19 -19.00 -6.51
C THR A 136 5.33 -17.79 -6.15
N ALA A 137 4.15 -18.05 -5.58
CA ALA A 137 3.32 -17.03 -4.96
C ALA A 137 3.42 -17.18 -3.44
N PRO A 138 3.49 -16.08 -2.67
CA PRO A 138 3.22 -16.15 -1.24
C PRO A 138 1.82 -16.76 -1.02
N PRO A 139 1.64 -17.60 0.02
CA PRO A 139 0.33 -18.19 0.29
C PRO A 139 -0.73 -17.10 0.34
N GLU A 140 -1.88 -17.37 -0.28
CA GLU A 140 -3.03 -16.49 -0.11
C GLU A 140 -3.34 -16.44 1.40
N PRO A 141 -3.60 -15.26 1.96
CA PRO A 141 -3.94 -15.13 3.38
C PRO A 141 -5.15 -16.01 3.70
N ASP A 142 -5.06 -16.80 4.78
CA ASP A 142 -6.13 -17.71 5.21
C ASP A 142 -7.43 -16.99 5.64
N SER A 143 -7.38 -15.66 5.76
CA SER A 143 -8.48 -14.79 6.17
C SER A 143 -8.65 -13.64 5.18
N GLU A 144 -9.88 -13.17 5.03
CA GLU A 144 -10.19 -11.92 4.33
C GLU A 144 -9.48 -10.71 4.97
N TRP A 145 -9.21 -10.80 6.28
CA TRP A 145 -8.61 -9.76 7.10
C TRP A 145 -7.16 -10.07 7.45
N LEU A 146 -6.35 -9.02 7.50
CA LEU A 146 -5.04 -9.08 8.13
C LEU A 146 -5.18 -9.02 9.65
N ILE A 147 -4.36 -9.80 10.34
CA ILE A 147 -4.34 -9.88 11.80
C ILE A 147 -3.02 -9.28 12.28
N LEU A 148 -3.09 -8.43 13.31
CA LEU A 148 -1.91 -8.00 14.05
C LEU A 148 -1.48 -9.15 14.95
N ASN A 149 -0.26 -9.65 14.75
CA ASN A 149 0.26 -10.78 15.54
C ASN A 149 0.79 -10.37 16.92
N GLU A 150 0.89 -9.06 17.17
CA GLU A 150 1.35 -8.46 18.41
C GLU A 150 0.67 -7.10 18.61
N ASP A 151 0.72 -6.58 19.83
CA ASP A 151 0.21 -5.25 20.15
C ASP A 151 1.06 -4.19 19.47
N VAL A 152 0.42 -3.33 18.66
CA VAL A 152 1.09 -2.26 17.93
C VAL A 152 0.66 -0.91 18.47
N ALA A 153 1.61 -0.15 19.02
CA ALA A 153 1.39 1.23 19.40
C ALA A 153 1.42 2.14 18.17
N PHE A 154 0.37 2.93 17.97
CA PHE A 154 0.29 3.93 16.90
C PHE A 154 0.48 5.34 17.45
N SER A 155 1.01 6.24 16.64
CA SER A 155 1.23 7.65 17.01
C SER A 155 -0.06 8.45 17.19
N SER A 156 -1.19 7.95 16.69
CA SER A 156 -2.51 8.55 16.82
C SER A 156 -3.63 7.56 16.49
N PRO A 157 -4.88 7.82 16.92
CA PRO A 157 -6.05 7.05 16.50
C PRO A 157 -6.23 7.03 14.97
N SER A 158 -5.90 8.13 14.29
CA SER A 158 -5.97 8.22 12.83
C SER A 158 -4.95 7.30 12.15
N ALA A 159 -3.73 7.22 12.66
CA ALA A 159 -2.71 6.31 12.14
C ALA A 159 -3.13 4.83 12.31
N ALA A 160 -3.69 4.48 13.47
CA ALA A 160 -4.25 3.14 13.70
C ALA A 160 -5.36 2.80 12.69
N GLY A 161 -6.33 3.71 12.51
CA GLY A 161 -7.43 3.49 11.57
C GLY A 161 -6.97 3.42 10.11
N ALA A 162 -5.96 4.21 9.73
CA ALA A 162 -5.40 4.16 8.40
C ALA A 162 -4.71 2.83 8.09
N VAL A 163 -4.07 2.22 9.10
CA VAL A 163 -3.47 0.89 9.02
C VAL A 163 -4.55 -0.19 8.90
N VAL A 164 -5.58 -0.15 9.74
CA VAL A 164 -6.65 -1.15 9.76
C VAL A 164 -7.50 -1.11 8.48
N LEU A 165 -7.82 0.07 7.97
CA LEU A 165 -8.78 0.24 6.87
C LEU A 165 -8.13 0.48 5.51
N GLY A 166 -6.81 0.71 5.45
CA GLY A 166 -6.10 0.97 4.19
C GLY A 166 -6.54 2.25 3.47
N ARG A 167 -7.11 3.22 4.19
CA ARG A 167 -7.54 4.54 3.68
C ARG A 167 -7.26 5.63 4.68
N SER A 168 -7.41 6.89 4.27
CA SER A 168 -7.39 7.97 5.25
C SER A 168 -8.59 7.82 6.21
N PHE A 169 -8.35 8.05 7.50
CA PHE A 169 -9.32 7.79 8.57
C PHE A 169 -9.25 8.88 9.63
N ALA A 170 -10.38 9.52 9.90
CA ALA A 170 -10.49 10.55 10.93
C ALA A 170 -10.68 9.89 12.30
N GLY A 171 -9.58 9.42 12.89
CA GLY A 171 -9.60 8.55 14.07
C GLY A 171 -10.47 9.05 15.22
N CYS A 172 -10.34 10.33 15.58
CA CYS A 172 -11.06 10.89 16.71
C CYS A 172 -12.59 10.84 16.57
N THR A 173 -13.12 10.90 15.35
CA THR A 173 -14.57 10.95 15.09
C THR A 173 -15.14 9.66 14.53
N GLU A 174 -14.31 8.84 13.86
CA GLU A 174 -14.75 7.58 13.27
C GLU A 174 -14.62 6.38 14.23
N TRP A 175 -13.63 6.37 15.14
CA TRP A 175 -13.54 5.34 16.17
C TRP A 175 -14.69 5.48 17.18
N LYS A 176 -15.27 4.34 17.58
CA LYS A 176 -16.37 4.28 18.55
C LYS A 176 -16.02 3.39 19.73
N VAL A 177 -16.45 3.78 20.92
CA VAL A 177 -16.32 2.94 22.12
C VAL A 177 -17.22 1.73 21.98
N LYS A 178 -16.67 0.54 22.25
CA LYS A 178 -17.36 -0.74 22.11
C LYS A 178 -18.69 -0.73 22.86
N GLY A 179 -19.76 -1.12 22.15
CA GLY A 179 -21.11 -1.14 22.72
C GLY A 179 -21.84 0.20 22.73
N THR A 180 -21.23 1.28 22.20
CA THR A 180 -21.84 2.62 22.15
C THR A 180 -21.74 3.24 20.75
N GLN A 181 -22.39 4.39 20.56
CA GLN A 181 -22.17 5.27 19.40
C GLN A 181 -21.25 6.44 19.72
N GLN A 182 -20.69 6.49 20.93
CA GLN A 182 -19.79 7.54 21.39
C GLN A 182 -18.49 7.48 20.60
N THR A 183 -18.03 8.64 20.13
CA THR A 183 -16.77 8.75 19.41
C THR A 183 -15.58 8.71 20.37
N TYR A 184 -14.41 8.33 19.87
CA TYR A 184 -13.18 8.35 20.66
C TYR A 184 -12.89 9.75 21.25
N ALA A 185 -13.14 10.83 20.49
CA ALA A 185 -12.97 12.19 20.98
C ALA A 185 -13.85 12.50 22.19
N SER A 186 -15.15 12.21 22.11
CA SER A 186 -16.10 12.45 23.19
C SER A 186 -15.76 11.63 24.43
N TRP A 187 -15.35 10.37 24.25
CA TRP A 187 -14.90 9.53 25.35
C TRP A 187 -13.63 10.11 26.01
N GLN A 188 -12.66 10.55 25.22
CA GLN A 188 -11.42 11.12 25.74
C GLN A 188 -11.66 12.43 26.51
N GLU A 189 -12.56 13.29 26.04
CA GLU A 189 -12.96 14.52 26.74
C GLU A 189 -13.59 14.22 28.10
N GLU A 190 -14.46 13.20 28.18
CA GLU A 190 -15.07 12.77 29.44
C GLU A 190 -14.03 12.24 30.44
N GLN A 191 -13.07 11.44 29.97
CA GLN A 191 -11.98 10.93 30.82
C GLN A 191 -11.11 12.08 31.38
N ILE A 192 -10.81 13.10 30.56
CA ILE A 192 -10.05 14.27 31.00
C ILE A 192 -10.85 15.06 32.05
N ALA A 193 -12.14 15.32 31.79
CA ALA A 193 -13.01 16.03 32.72
C ALA A 193 -13.14 15.30 34.06
N GLN A 194 -13.15 13.96 34.03
CA GLN A 194 -13.23 13.14 35.24
C GLN A 194 -11.91 13.16 36.03
N ALA A 195 -10.76 13.14 35.35
CA ALA A 195 -9.44 13.25 35.98
C ALA A 195 -9.17 14.64 36.58
N GLU A 196 -9.73 15.71 36.00
CA GLU A 196 -9.68 17.06 36.57
C GLU A 196 -10.49 17.18 37.88
N GLN A 197 -11.55 16.38 38.02
CA GLN A 197 -12.41 16.36 39.20
C GLN A 197 -11.89 15.45 40.32
N ASP A 198 -11.14 14.39 40.00
CA ASP A 198 -10.47 13.50 40.96
C ASP A 198 -9.05 13.13 40.50
N PRO A 199 -8.02 13.89 40.90
CA PRO A 199 -6.64 13.68 40.45
C PRO A 199 -5.99 12.39 40.99
N THR A 200 -6.68 11.61 41.83
CA THR A 200 -6.19 10.36 42.45
C THR A 200 -6.75 9.08 41.81
N ALA A 201 -7.71 9.18 40.87
CA ALA A 201 -8.31 8.01 40.23
C ALA A 201 -7.39 7.42 39.13
N PRO A 202 -7.12 6.10 39.13
CA PRO A 202 -6.31 5.49 38.07
C PRO A 202 -7.06 5.48 36.73
N ALA A 203 -6.36 5.84 35.65
CA ALA A 203 -6.90 5.81 34.30
C ALA A 203 -7.21 4.36 33.88
N GLU A 204 -8.49 4.03 33.72
CA GLU A 204 -8.89 2.73 33.18
C GLU A 204 -8.52 2.64 31.69
N LEU A 205 -7.60 1.73 31.38
CA LEU A 205 -7.27 1.35 30.01
C LEU A 205 -8.39 0.44 29.48
N GLY A 206 -9.32 1.01 28.71
CA GLY A 206 -10.34 0.24 28.01
C GLY A 206 -9.74 -0.73 27.00
N ALA A 207 -10.06 -2.02 27.16
CA ALA A 207 -9.69 -3.13 26.28
C ALA A 207 -10.70 -3.36 25.13
#